data_AF-A0A2N4XC72-F1
#
_entry.id   AF-A0A2N4XC72-F1
#
_cell.length_a   1.000
_cell.length_b   1.000
_cell.length_c   1.000
_cell.angle_alpha   90.00
_cell.angle_beta   90.00
_cell.angle_gamma   90.00
#
_symmetry.space_group_name_H-M   'P 1'
#
loop_
_entity.id
_entity.type
_entity.pdbx_description
1 polymer ?
#
loop_
_entity_poly.entity_id
_entity_poly.type
_entity_poly.pdbx_seq_one_letter_code
_entity_poly.pdbx_strand_id
1 'polypeptide(L)'
;MKTGRKFKFASLSLVMALAVSMYNCKSKDAEPEIPKFEEKYKDVKLPDVKPTTPAAVTTTQGSVTASATTTAVATALATGTVTSDVTTAAANVEKVIAPSEAGKISAAFTPAVVSNLVSTGTLPADLKASVQAIALNPALAAYLPKITLPSVNGTVVTGLVKESSITKNEPLIKFPDYALAAVNSACTDSAQLAFNRAKATIDAARATQEQTVNATYASRVAAANSAACIATAGTSFSTRNTTANNLLQAGLTALASVKDTLGEANYNLLTVLLYVNFVQTIELSGNLYAAEVNACNLTTTATIAAAASARDTDLAAIATAYNTTITNMQATLTASFQTCHDQGQG
;
A
#
# COMPACT_ATOMS: atom_id res chain seq x y z
N MET A 1 -104.45 -27.50 65.36
CA MET A 1 -104.20 -26.52 64.28
C MET A 1 -102.83 -25.87 64.51
N LYS A 2 -102.00 -25.82 63.46
CA LYS A 2 -100.99 -24.77 63.08
C LYS A 2 -100.09 -24.19 64.19
N THR A 3 -98.76 -24.06 64.07
CA THR A 3 -97.95 -23.81 62.86
C THR A 3 -96.47 -24.07 63.18
N GLY A 4 -95.77 -24.79 62.29
CA GLY A 4 -94.37 -25.19 62.44
C GLY A 4 -93.38 -24.05 62.18
N ARG A 5 -92.28 -24.07 62.95
CA ARG A 5 -91.08 -23.24 62.75
C ARG A 5 -90.28 -23.78 61.55
N LYS A 6 -90.57 -23.30 60.34
CA LYS A 6 -89.85 -23.67 59.09
C LYS A 6 -89.01 -22.53 58.47
N PHE A 7 -88.59 -21.53 59.25
CA PHE A 7 -87.88 -20.36 58.71
C PHE A 7 -86.37 -20.26 58.98
N LYS A 8 -85.76 -21.21 59.69
CA LYS A 8 -84.31 -21.17 59.99
C LYS A 8 -83.41 -21.94 59.01
N PHE A 9 -83.97 -22.79 58.15
CA PHE A 9 -83.19 -23.55 57.15
C PHE A 9 -83.03 -22.82 55.81
N ALA A 10 -83.93 -21.89 55.47
CA ALA A 10 -83.87 -21.15 54.21
C ALA A 10 -82.80 -20.04 54.21
N SER A 11 -82.41 -19.50 55.37
CA SER A 11 -81.35 -18.47 55.42
C SER A 11 -79.93 -19.05 55.36
N LEU A 12 -79.74 -20.32 55.72
CA LEU A 12 -78.43 -20.97 55.67
C LEU A 12 -78.09 -21.47 54.26
N SER A 13 -79.07 -21.93 53.47
CA SER A 13 -78.84 -22.37 52.09
C SER A 13 -78.57 -21.20 51.12
N LEU A 14 -79.12 -20.02 51.40
CA LEU A 14 -78.91 -18.82 50.57
C LEU A 14 -77.50 -18.23 50.77
N VAL A 15 -76.95 -18.30 51.99
CA VAL A 15 -75.58 -17.85 52.29
C VAL A 15 -74.53 -18.81 51.71
N MET A 16 -74.81 -20.12 51.72
CA MET A 16 -73.91 -21.11 51.11
C MET A 16 -73.92 -21.02 49.58
N ALA A 17 -75.07 -20.72 48.95
CA ALA A 17 -75.15 -20.51 47.50
C ALA A 17 -74.46 -19.21 47.05
N LEU A 18 -74.53 -18.13 47.85
CA LEU A 18 -73.77 -16.90 47.57
C LEU A 18 -72.25 -17.11 47.73
N ALA A 19 -71.81 -17.85 48.76
CA ALA A 19 -70.39 -18.12 49.00
C ALA A 19 -69.75 -18.97 47.89
N VAL A 20 -70.49 -19.92 47.29
CA VAL A 20 -70.01 -20.72 46.16
C VAL A 20 -70.02 -19.92 44.84
N SER A 21 -70.94 -18.96 44.68
CA SER A 21 -70.94 -18.06 43.51
C SER A 21 -69.82 -17.01 43.54
N MET A 22 -69.30 -16.65 44.71
CA MET A 22 -68.12 -15.80 44.85
C MET A 22 -66.80 -16.58 44.78
N TYR A 23 -66.78 -17.88 45.11
CA TYR A 23 -65.59 -18.72 44.97
C TYR A 23 -65.29 -19.12 43.51
N ASN A 24 -66.25 -18.91 42.59
CA ASN A 24 -66.07 -19.05 41.15
C ASN A 24 -65.79 -17.73 40.42
N CYS A 25 -65.76 -16.60 41.13
CA CYS A 25 -64.94 -15.47 40.70
C CYS A 25 -63.52 -15.74 41.21
N LYS A 26 -62.81 -16.69 40.57
CA LYS A 26 -61.36 -16.49 40.41
C LYS A 26 -61.23 -15.04 39.94
N SER A 27 -60.52 -14.21 40.70
CA SER A 27 -60.03 -12.93 40.23
C SER A 27 -59.64 -13.13 38.78
N LYS A 28 -60.25 -12.40 37.83
CA LYS A 28 -59.78 -12.38 36.44
C LYS A 28 -58.27 -12.37 36.53
N ASP A 29 -57.64 -13.45 36.07
CA ASP A 29 -56.22 -13.68 36.26
C ASP A 29 -55.53 -12.37 35.92
N ALA A 30 -54.78 -11.81 36.88
CA ALA A 30 -54.05 -10.57 36.64
C ALA A 30 -53.27 -10.79 35.35
N GLU A 31 -53.51 -9.94 34.35
CA GLU A 31 -52.90 -10.09 33.03
C GLU A 31 -51.40 -10.31 33.25
N PRO A 32 -50.82 -11.42 32.78
CA PRO A 32 -49.48 -11.83 33.18
C PRO A 32 -48.50 -10.69 32.87
N GLU A 33 -47.70 -10.31 33.86
CA GLU A 33 -46.74 -9.21 33.73
C GLU A 33 -45.73 -9.54 32.63
N ILE A 34 -45.72 -8.75 31.56
CA ILE A 34 -44.80 -8.91 30.44
C ILE A 34 -43.38 -8.60 30.94
N PRO A 35 -42.41 -9.54 30.82
CA PRO A 35 -41.03 -9.30 31.23
C PRO A 35 -40.40 -8.13 30.48
N LYS A 36 -39.50 -7.39 31.15
CA LYS A 36 -38.71 -6.31 30.54
C LYS A 36 -37.57 -6.87 29.70
N PHE A 37 -37.87 -7.29 28.47
CA PHE A 37 -36.90 -7.95 27.58
C PHE A 37 -35.73 -7.04 27.17
N GLU A 38 -35.89 -5.72 27.21
CA GLU A 38 -34.82 -4.76 26.92
C GLU A 38 -33.59 -4.92 27.83
N GLU A 39 -33.79 -5.29 29.09
CA GLU A 39 -32.70 -5.50 30.05
C GLU A 39 -31.77 -6.65 29.65
N LYS A 40 -32.28 -7.62 28.86
CA LYS A 40 -31.46 -8.74 28.36
C LYS A 40 -30.50 -8.33 27.25
N TYR A 41 -30.69 -7.15 26.64
CA TYR A 41 -29.86 -6.65 25.54
C TYR A 41 -29.00 -5.43 25.91
N LYS A 42 -29.12 -4.88 27.12
CA LYS A 42 -28.47 -3.62 27.51
C LYS A 42 -26.93 -3.64 27.42
N ASP A 43 -26.33 -4.81 27.60
CA ASP A 43 -24.87 -5.00 27.56
C ASP A 43 -24.37 -5.51 26.20
N VAL A 44 -25.29 -5.72 25.24
CA VAL A 44 -24.94 -6.20 23.90
C VAL A 44 -24.34 -5.05 23.11
N LYS A 45 -23.06 -5.21 22.77
CA LYS A 45 -22.29 -4.25 21.97
C LYS A 45 -21.50 -4.99 20.91
N LEU A 46 -21.33 -4.34 19.76
CA LEU A 46 -20.41 -4.82 18.74
C LEU A 46 -18.97 -4.60 19.25
N PRO A 47 -18.10 -5.63 19.28
CA PRO A 47 -16.68 -5.43 19.54
C PRO A 47 -16.08 -4.36 18.61
N ASP A 48 -15.19 -3.53 19.15
CA ASP A 48 -14.53 -2.47 18.38
C ASP A 48 -13.43 -3.05 17.49
N VAL A 49 -13.53 -2.84 16.18
CA VAL A 49 -12.47 -3.17 15.21
C VAL A 49 -11.80 -1.87 14.78
N LYS A 50 -10.51 -1.74 15.14
CA LYS A 50 -9.71 -0.59 14.78
C LYS A 50 -9.04 -0.79 13.43
N PRO A 51 -8.91 0.25 12.59
CA PRO A 51 -8.19 0.14 11.33
C PRO A 51 -6.74 -0.32 11.53
N THR A 52 -6.37 -1.41 10.87
CA THR A 52 -5.03 -1.99 10.94
C THR A 52 -4.03 -1.13 10.16
N THR A 53 -2.81 -1.00 10.67
CA THR A 53 -1.69 -0.37 9.94
C THR A 53 -1.24 -1.30 8.81
N PRO A 54 -1.13 -0.85 7.54
CA PRO A 54 -0.69 -1.68 6.43
C PRO A 54 0.76 -2.13 6.61
N ALA A 55 1.13 -3.23 5.96
CA ALA A 55 2.53 -3.61 5.84
C ALA A 55 3.35 -2.47 5.20
N ALA A 56 4.52 -2.19 5.77
CA ALA A 56 5.41 -1.15 5.25
C ALA A 56 5.97 -1.57 3.89
N VAL A 57 5.94 -0.65 2.92
CA VAL A 57 6.64 -0.80 1.65
C VAL A 57 8.05 -0.29 1.81
N THR A 58 9.04 -1.11 1.45
CA THR A 58 10.47 -0.76 1.56
C THR A 58 11.03 -0.41 0.19
N THR A 59 11.89 0.60 0.13
CA THR A 59 12.57 1.01 -1.10
C THR A 59 14.06 1.16 -0.87
N THR A 60 14.86 0.78 -1.87
CA THR A 60 16.29 1.09 -1.91
C THR A 60 16.55 2.03 -3.08
N GLN A 61 17.25 3.13 -2.83
CA GLN A 61 17.60 4.08 -3.88
C GLN A 61 18.69 3.49 -4.79
N GLY A 62 18.57 3.72 -6.09
CA GLY A 62 19.64 3.41 -7.03
C GLY A 62 20.74 4.47 -7.04
N SER A 63 21.87 4.16 -7.66
CA SER A 63 23.01 5.07 -7.73
C SER A 63 23.83 4.87 -9.00
N VAL A 64 24.51 5.92 -9.44
CA VAL A 64 25.62 5.82 -10.40
C VAL A 64 26.91 6.07 -9.63
N THR A 65 27.76 5.06 -9.57
CA THR A 65 29.05 5.11 -8.86
C THR A 65 30.16 5.33 -9.88
N ALA A 66 30.94 6.40 -9.68
CA ALA A 66 32.11 6.67 -10.50
C ALA A 66 33.15 5.54 -10.39
N SER A 67 33.92 5.33 -11.45
CA SER A 67 35.05 4.41 -11.42
C SER A 67 36.16 4.96 -10.53
N ALA A 68 36.61 4.16 -9.55
CA ALA A 68 37.78 4.49 -8.75
C ALA A 68 39.04 4.71 -9.61
N THR A 69 39.21 3.92 -10.67
CA THR A 69 40.34 4.04 -11.61
C THR A 69 40.29 5.36 -12.37
N THR A 70 39.12 5.78 -12.85
CA THR A 70 38.97 7.07 -13.54
C THR A 70 39.13 8.24 -12.58
N THR A 71 38.64 8.11 -11.33
CA THR A 71 38.88 9.11 -10.29
C THR A 71 40.37 9.26 -9.97
N ALA A 72 41.13 8.15 -9.92
CA ALA A 72 42.57 8.19 -9.72
C ALA A 72 43.29 8.91 -10.88
N VAL A 73 42.94 8.59 -12.13
CA VAL A 73 43.47 9.29 -13.32
C VAL A 73 43.15 10.77 -13.29
N ALA A 74 41.90 11.15 -13.01
CA ALA A 74 41.50 12.55 -12.92
C ALA A 74 42.25 13.30 -11.80
N THR A 75 42.43 12.66 -10.64
CA THR A 75 43.19 13.22 -9.51
C THR A 75 44.66 13.42 -9.90
N ALA A 76 45.28 12.44 -10.56
CA ALA A 76 46.65 12.54 -11.03
C ALA A 76 46.82 13.69 -12.04
N LEU A 77 45.94 13.79 -13.02
CA LEU A 77 45.95 14.89 -14.00
C LEU A 77 45.80 16.27 -13.33
N ALA A 78 44.96 16.38 -12.29
CA ALA A 78 44.76 17.64 -11.57
C ALA A 78 46.00 18.13 -10.82
N THR A 79 46.95 17.24 -10.48
CA THR A 79 48.24 17.64 -9.88
C THR A 79 49.22 18.27 -10.89
N GLY A 80 48.90 18.25 -12.18
CA GLY A 80 49.81 18.71 -13.24
C GLY A 80 50.98 17.76 -13.50
N THR A 81 50.94 16.52 -12.99
CA THR A 81 52.00 15.53 -13.17
C THR A 81 51.51 14.29 -13.93
N VAL A 82 52.36 13.75 -14.80
CA VAL A 82 52.09 12.49 -15.52
C VAL A 82 52.55 11.32 -14.65
N THR A 83 51.61 10.73 -13.92
CA THR A 83 51.89 9.58 -13.05
C THR A 83 51.79 8.25 -13.81
N SER A 84 52.20 7.16 -13.16
CA SER A 84 52.05 5.79 -13.69
C SER A 84 50.61 5.42 -13.99
N ASP A 85 49.64 5.96 -13.25
CA ASP A 85 48.21 5.71 -13.47
C ASP A 85 47.74 6.35 -14.78
N VAL A 86 48.22 7.57 -15.08
CA VAL A 86 47.92 8.29 -16.32
C VAL A 86 48.52 7.55 -17.52
N THR A 87 49.79 7.13 -17.43
CA THR A 87 50.43 6.36 -18.52
C THR A 87 49.79 4.98 -18.72
N THR A 88 49.39 4.31 -17.63
CA THR A 88 48.70 3.02 -17.69
C THR A 88 47.31 3.16 -18.31
N ALA A 89 46.59 4.22 -17.98
CA ALA A 89 45.30 4.52 -18.61
C ALA A 89 45.44 4.74 -20.12
N ALA A 90 46.41 5.55 -20.56
CA ALA A 90 46.68 5.75 -21.98
C ALA A 90 46.99 4.42 -22.70
N ALA A 91 47.89 3.59 -22.13
CA ALA A 91 48.24 2.29 -22.69
C ALA A 91 47.05 1.31 -22.73
N ASN A 92 46.13 1.38 -21.75
CA ASN A 92 44.92 0.56 -21.77
C ASN A 92 43.92 1.01 -22.84
N VAL A 93 43.82 2.31 -23.10
CA VAL A 93 43.01 2.84 -24.20
C VAL A 93 43.64 2.48 -25.55
N GLU A 94 44.96 2.53 -25.67
CA GLU A 94 45.68 2.18 -26.90
C GLU A 94 45.44 0.73 -27.35
N LYS A 95 45.24 -0.20 -26.40
CA LYS A 95 44.84 -1.60 -26.69
C LYS A 95 43.48 -1.71 -27.36
N VAL A 96 42.65 -0.67 -27.28
CA VAL A 96 41.27 -0.65 -27.80
C VAL A 96 41.17 0.20 -29.06
N ILE A 97 41.90 1.31 -29.12
CA ILE A 97 41.83 2.27 -30.21
C ILE A 97 43.21 2.86 -30.51
N ALA A 98 43.55 2.94 -31.81
CA ALA A 98 44.78 3.57 -32.24
C ALA A 98 44.78 5.08 -31.97
N PRO A 99 45.92 5.72 -31.66
CA PRO A 99 45.98 7.15 -31.34
C PRO A 99 45.40 8.08 -32.42
N SER A 100 45.55 7.73 -33.69
CA SER A 100 45.01 8.51 -34.81
C SER A 100 43.48 8.48 -34.88
N GLU A 101 42.87 7.34 -34.57
CA GLU A 101 41.41 7.20 -34.49
C GLU A 101 40.88 7.88 -33.22
N ALA A 102 41.62 7.81 -32.12
CA ALA A 102 41.29 8.54 -30.90
C ALA A 102 41.22 10.06 -31.12
N GLY A 103 42.12 10.60 -31.95
CA GLY A 103 42.07 12.01 -32.38
C GLY A 103 40.78 12.35 -33.14
N LYS A 104 40.33 11.49 -34.07
CA LYS A 104 39.07 11.70 -34.81
C LYS A 104 37.85 11.67 -33.92
N ILE A 105 37.76 10.68 -33.01
CA ILE A 105 36.66 10.58 -32.05
C ILE A 105 36.63 11.82 -31.15
N SER A 106 37.78 12.22 -30.61
CA SER A 106 37.87 13.42 -29.76
C SER A 106 37.40 14.67 -30.49
N ALA A 107 37.76 14.84 -31.76
CA ALA A 107 37.33 15.98 -32.58
C ALA A 107 35.83 15.98 -32.88
N ALA A 108 35.18 14.80 -32.91
CA ALA A 108 33.73 14.68 -33.12
C ALA A 108 32.92 15.16 -31.90
N PHE A 109 33.51 15.22 -30.70
CA PHE A 109 32.89 15.78 -29.49
C PHE A 109 32.93 17.32 -29.46
N THR A 110 32.28 17.94 -30.43
CA THR A 110 32.11 19.39 -30.45
C THR A 110 31.28 19.88 -29.25
N PRO A 111 31.36 21.17 -28.86
CA PRO A 111 30.51 21.73 -27.81
C PRO A 111 29.01 21.50 -28.05
N ALA A 112 28.57 21.53 -29.32
CA ALA A 112 27.20 21.24 -29.69
C ALA A 112 26.82 19.77 -29.42
N VAL A 113 27.71 18.82 -29.71
CA VAL A 113 27.49 17.39 -29.43
C VAL A 113 27.44 17.13 -27.92
N VAL A 114 28.35 17.73 -27.14
CA VAL A 114 28.35 17.62 -25.67
C VAL A 114 27.06 18.22 -25.10
N SER A 115 26.68 19.41 -25.54
CA SER A 115 25.44 20.06 -25.11
C SER A 115 24.20 19.24 -25.47
N ASN A 116 24.15 18.65 -26.67
CA ASN A 116 23.05 17.81 -27.11
C ASN A 116 22.96 16.51 -26.29
N LEU A 117 24.09 15.91 -25.95
CA LEU A 117 24.14 14.72 -25.10
C LEU A 117 23.60 15.01 -23.69
N VAL A 118 23.97 16.15 -23.09
CA VAL A 118 23.46 16.54 -21.76
C VAL A 118 21.95 16.76 -21.76
N SER A 119 21.42 17.39 -22.82
CA SER A 119 20.01 17.76 -22.89
C SER A 119 19.10 16.63 -23.36
N THR A 120 19.56 15.79 -24.30
CA THR A 120 18.73 14.77 -24.96
C THR A 120 19.16 13.34 -24.65
N GLY A 121 20.36 13.13 -24.12
CA GLY A 121 20.94 11.78 -23.97
C GLY A 121 21.36 11.14 -25.29
N THR A 122 21.42 11.88 -26.40
CA THR A 122 21.70 11.33 -27.73
C THR A 122 23.06 11.78 -28.29
N LEU A 123 23.67 10.86 -29.04
CA LEU A 123 24.87 11.09 -29.83
C LEU A 123 24.56 10.85 -31.32
N PRO A 124 25.30 11.49 -32.25
CA PRO A 124 25.32 11.08 -33.65
C PRO A 124 25.61 9.57 -33.76
N ALA A 125 24.93 8.88 -34.67
CA ALA A 125 24.94 7.42 -34.73
C ALA A 125 26.36 6.82 -34.83
N ASP A 126 27.22 7.39 -35.69
CA ASP A 126 28.59 6.90 -35.88
C ASP A 126 29.46 7.11 -34.63
N LEU A 127 29.30 8.25 -33.96
CA LEU A 127 29.99 8.54 -32.71
C LEU A 127 29.50 7.63 -31.59
N LYS A 128 28.18 7.38 -31.52
CA LYS A 128 27.58 6.44 -30.58
C LYS A 128 28.15 5.04 -30.76
N ALA A 129 28.18 4.53 -31.99
CA ALA A 129 28.71 3.21 -32.29
C ALA A 129 30.18 3.09 -31.86
N SER A 130 30.99 4.11 -32.15
CA SER A 130 32.41 4.15 -31.77
C SER A 130 32.59 4.15 -30.25
N VAL A 131 31.85 5.00 -29.53
CA VAL A 131 31.91 5.08 -28.06
C VAL A 131 31.44 3.79 -27.40
N GLN A 132 30.37 3.17 -27.91
CA GLN A 132 29.85 1.91 -27.39
C GLN A 132 30.84 0.76 -27.62
N ALA A 133 31.49 0.69 -28.78
CA ALA A 133 32.53 -0.30 -29.04
C ALA A 133 33.70 -0.19 -28.05
N ILE A 134 34.11 1.05 -27.73
CA ILE A 134 35.16 1.31 -26.74
C ILE A 134 34.68 0.94 -25.33
N ALA A 135 33.46 1.35 -24.94
CA ALA A 135 32.90 1.09 -23.62
C ALA A 135 32.66 -0.41 -23.35
N LEU A 136 32.31 -1.20 -24.36
CA LEU A 136 32.12 -2.64 -24.22
C LEU A 136 33.43 -3.42 -24.15
N ASN A 137 34.59 -2.77 -24.37
CA ASN A 137 35.87 -3.45 -24.30
C ASN A 137 36.25 -3.78 -22.84
N PRO A 138 36.55 -5.05 -22.51
CA PRO A 138 36.90 -5.46 -21.14
C PRO A 138 38.11 -4.72 -20.56
N ALA A 139 39.07 -4.29 -21.38
CA ALA A 139 40.24 -3.54 -20.94
C ALA A 139 39.88 -2.19 -20.29
N LEU A 140 38.71 -1.64 -20.63
CA LEU A 140 38.23 -0.36 -20.12
C LEU A 140 37.17 -0.49 -19.04
N ALA A 141 36.67 -1.69 -18.73
CA ALA A 141 35.60 -1.91 -17.75
C ALA A 141 35.93 -1.31 -16.37
N ALA A 142 37.20 -1.31 -15.96
CA ALA A 142 37.65 -0.72 -14.71
C ALA A 142 37.56 0.82 -14.68
N TYR A 143 37.47 1.48 -15.85
CA TYR A 143 37.38 2.93 -16.01
C TYR A 143 35.94 3.44 -16.18
N LEU A 144 34.96 2.54 -16.30
CA LEU A 144 33.58 2.91 -16.55
C LEU A 144 32.79 3.03 -15.24
N PRO A 145 31.82 3.98 -15.18
CA PRO A 145 30.91 4.06 -14.05
C PRO A 145 30.06 2.79 -13.94
N LYS A 146 29.55 2.53 -12.74
CA LYS A 146 28.64 1.43 -12.46
C LYS A 146 27.28 1.95 -12.01
N ILE A 147 26.23 1.23 -12.35
CA ILE A 147 24.87 1.51 -11.89
C ILE A 147 24.45 0.47 -10.84
N THR A 148 23.84 0.95 -9.76
CA THR A 148 23.03 0.13 -8.86
C THR A 148 21.58 0.53 -9.07
N LEU A 149 20.73 -0.43 -9.40
CA LEU A 149 19.31 -0.17 -9.67
C LEU A 149 18.52 -0.06 -8.36
N PRO A 150 17.43 0.74 -8.34
CA PRO A 150 16.55 0.82 -7.19
C PRO A 150 15.82 -0.50 -6.96
N SER A 151 15.27 -0.69 -5.75
CA SER A 151 14.44 -1.84 -5.43
C SER A 151 13.17 -1.43 -4.67
N VAL A 152 12.10 -2.22 -4.83
CA VAL A 152 10.85 -2.10 -4.08
C VAL A 152 10.56 -3.47 -3.46
N ASN A 153 10.39 -3.53 -2.14
CA ASN A 153 10.22 -4.77 -1.37
C ASN A 153 11.29 -5.83 -1.69
N GLY A 154 12.56 -5.38 -1.78
CA GLY A 154 13.70 -6.25 -2.09
C GLY A 154 13.81 -6.70 -3.54
N THR A 155 12.85 -6.35 -4.41
CA THR A 155 12.89 -6.68 -5.85
C THR A 155 13.51 -5.54 -6.64
N VAL A 156 14.58 -5.83 -7.38
CA VAL A 156 15.25 -4.84 -8.26
C VAL A 156 14.30 -4.36 -9.35
N VAL A 157 14.23 -3.05 -9.55
CA VAL A 157 13.37 -2.40 -10.55
C VAL A 157 14.20 -1.98 -11.75
N THR A 158 13.74 -2.41 -12.93
CA THR A 158 14.31 -1.99 -14.22
C THR A 158 13.44 -0.91 -14.86
N GLY A 159 13.97 -0.18 -15.86
CA GLY A 159 13.19 0.85 -16.60
C GLY A 159 12.04 0.31 -17.46
N LEU A 160 11.88 -1.01 -17.59
CA LEU A 160 10.74 -1.62 -18.28
C LEU A 160 9.54 -1.71 -17.33
N VAL A 161 8.47 -1.00 -17.69
CA VAL A 161 7.18 -1.10 -17.03
C VAL A 161 6.53 -2.42 -17.47
N LYS A 162 6.45 -3.41 -16.57
CA LYS A 162 5.53 -4.54 -16.77
C LYS A 162 4.12 -4.06 -16.43
N GLU A 163 3.19 -4.26 -17.35
CA GLU A 163 1.75 -4.08 -17.09
C GLU A 163 1.34 -4.93 -15.88
N SER A 164 0.69 -4.28 -14.92
CA SER A 164 0.15 -4.95 -13.74
C SER A 164 -1.28 -5.39 -14.04
N SER A 165 -1.52 -6.69 -14.06
CA SER A 165 -2.84 -7.30 -14.20
C SER A 165 -3.56 -7.31 -12.85
N ILE A 166 -4.67 -6.59 -12.73
CA ILE A 166 -5.60 -6.72 -11.58
C ILE A 166 -6.87 -7.42 -12.08
N THR A 167 -7.20 -8.56 -11.46
CA THR A 167 -8.35 -9.40 -11.80
C THR A 167 -9.42 -9.37 -10.69
N LYS A 168 -10.63 -8.99 -11.10
CA LYS A 168 -12.01 -9.36 -10.66
C LYS A 168 -12.38 -9.57 -9.18
N ASN A 169 -13.43 -8.82 -8.81
CA ASN A 169 -14.76 -9.25 -8.32
C ASN A 169 -14.90 -10.60 -7.60
N GLU A 170 -15.41 -10.54 -6.36
CA GLU A 170 -16.42 -11.48 -5.87
C GLU A 170 -17.46 -10.76 -4.98
N PRO A 171 -18.75 -11.13 -5.04
CA PRO A 171 -19.76 -10.74 -4.05
C PRO A 171 -19.89 -11.83 -2.96
N LEU A 172 -20.09 -11.43 -1.71
CA LEU A 172 -20.35 -12.36 -0.61
C LEU A 172 -21.69 -12.10 0.08
N ILE A 173 -22.39 -13.22 0.29
CA ILE A 173 -23.46 -13.56 1.24
C ILE A 173 -24.92 -13.51 0.74
N LYS A 174 -25.53 -14.70 0.68
CA LYS A 174 -26.98 -14.97 0.75
C LYS A 174 -27.35 -15.23 2.22
N PHE A 175 -28.39 -14.57 2.73
CA PHE A 175 -29.00 -14.89 4.01
C PHE A 175 -30.02 -16.03 3.85
N PRO A 176 -30.11 -17.00 4.77
CA PRO A 176 -31.25 -17.90 4.84
C PRO A 176 -32.45 -17.19 5.49
N ASP A 177 -33.61 -17.30 4.85
CA ASP A 177 -34.90 -16.98 5.46
C ASP A 177 -35.27 -18.08 6.45
N TYR A 178 -35.50 -17.69 7.71
CA TYR A 178 -36.17 -18.54 8.69
C TYR A 178 -37.60 -18.05 8.85
N ALA A 179 -38.55 -18.81 8.32
CA ALA A 179 -39.96 -18.65 8.67
C ALA A 179 -40.18 -19.19 10.09
N LEU A 180 -40.38 -18.30 11.05
CA LEU A 180 -40.93 -18.65 12.36
C LEU A 180 -42.45 -18.74 12.24
N ALA A 181 -43.02 -19.88 12.63
CA ALA A 181 -44.46 -20.00 12.80
C ALA A 181 -44.89 -19.03 13.91
N ALA A 182 -45.75 -18.08 13.55
CA ALA A 182 -46.25 -17.05 14.45
C ALA A 182 -47.13 -17.68 15.55
N VAL A 183 -46.67 -17.61 16.79
CA VAL A 183 -47.56 -17.67 17.96
C VAL A 183 -47.73 -16.22 18.40
N ASN A 184 -48.74 -15.54 17.86
CA ASN A 184 -48.98 -14.12 18.14
C ASN A 184 -49.49 -13.96 19.58
N SER A 185 -48.63 -13.47 20.46
CA SER A 185 -48.96 -13.02 21.81
C SER A 185 -48.28 -11.68 22.10
N ALA A 186 -48.88 -10.84 22.95
CA ALA A 186 -48.28 -9.55 23.32
C ALA A 186 -46.87 -9.70 23.96
N CYS A 187 -46.60 -10.85 24.61
CA CYS A 187 -45.28 -11.15 25.19
C CYS A 187 -44.21 -11.41 24.11
N THR A 188 -44.50 -12.23 23.10
CA THR A 188 -43.57 -12.52 22.01
C THR A 188 -43.31 -11.29 21.15
N ASP A 189 -44.31 -10.42 20.96
CA ASP A 189 -44.14 -9.14 20.26
C ASP A 189 -43.20 -8.19 21.01
N SER A 190 -43.32 -8.13 22.34
CA SER A 190 -42.42 -7.34 23.20
C SER A 190 -40.97 -7.85 23.12
N ALA A 191 -40.76 -9.16 23.20
CA ALA A 191 -39.43 -9.77 23.05
C ALA A 191 -38.81 -9.50 21.67
N GLN A 192 -39.60 -9.59 20.59
CA GLN A 192 -39.16 -9.28 19.24
C GLN A 192 -38.82 -7.79 19.06
N LEU A 193 -39.61 -6.88 19.67
CA LEU A 193 -39.35 -5.45 19.64
C LEU A 193 -38.04 -5.10 20.35
N ALA A 194 -37.79 -5.69 21.52
CA ALA A 194 -36.54 -5.52 22.26
C ALA A 194 -35.33 -6.00 21.44
N PHE A 195 -35.43 -7.16 20.79
CA PHE A 195 -34.40 -7.67 19.87
C PHE A 195 -34.18 -6.71 18.69
N ASN A 196 -35.25 -6.24 18.03
CA ASN A 196 -35.14 -5.35 16.87
C ASN A 196 -34.46 -4.02 17.22
N ARG A 197 -34.76 -3.44 18.39
CA ARG A 197 -34.10 -2.22 18.90
C ARG A 197 -32.62 -2.44 19.16
N ALA A 198 -32.27 -3.53 19.84
CA ALA A 198 -30.88 -3.91 20.06
C ALA A 198 -30.15 -4.14 18.73
N LYS A 199 -30.80 -4.81 17.77
CA LYS A 199 -30.23 -5.11 16.46
C LYS A 199 -29.94 -3.82 15.69
N ALA A 200 -30.85 -2.85 15.70
CA ALA A 200 -30.64 -1.56 15.07
C ALA A 200 -29.40 -0.82 15.64
N THR A 201 -29.13 -0.98 16.94
CA THR A 201 -27.92 -0.42 17.58
C THR A 201 -26.65 -1.11 17.07
N ILE A 202 -26.68 -2.44 16.93
CA ILE A 202 -25.56 -3.22 16.37
C ILE A 202 -25.35 -2.93 14.88
N ASP A 203 -26.42 -2.77 14.11
CA ASP A 203 -26.36 -2.38 12.69
C ASP A 203 -25.73 -1.00 12.52
N ALA A 204 -26.12 -0.02 13.35
CA ALA A 204 -25.53 1.32 13.33
C ALA A 204 -24.04 1.30 13.71
N ALA A 205 -23.67 0.56 14.77
CA ALA A 205 -22.27 0.41 15.18
C ALA A 205 -21.41 -0.21 14.08
N ARG A 206 -21.92 -1.26 13.41
CA ARG A 206 -21.26 -1.88 12.25
C ARG A 206 -21.04 -0.87 11.13
N ALA A 207 -22.07 -0.12 10.74
CA ALA A 207 -21.96 0.88 9.68
C ALA A 207 -20.91 1.95 10.01
N THR A 208 -20.83 2.42 11.26
CA THR A 208 -19.80 3.36 11.70
C THR A 208 -18.39 2.78 11.63
N GLN A 209 -18.18 1.53 12.03
CA GLN A 209 -16.87 0.88 11.93
C GLN A 209 -16.46 0.67 10.48
N GLU A 210 -17.35 0.17 9.62
CA GLU A 210 -17.10 0.00 8.18
C GLU A 210 -16.78 1.35 7.51
N GLN A 211 -17.50 2.42 7.86
CA GLN A 211 -17.22 3.77 7.37
C GLN A 211 -15.81 4.24 7.78
N THR A 212 -15.41 4.00 9.03
CA THR A 212 -14.10 4.38 9.56
C THR A 212 -12.96 3.65 8.84
N VAL A 213 -13.11 2.34 8.62
CA VAL A 213 -12.16 1.51 7.86
C VAL A 213 -12.03 2.00 6.42
N ASN A 214 -13.16 2.26 5.74
CA ASN A 214 -13.18 2.73 4.35
C ASN A 214 -12.60 4.16 4.20
N ALA A 215 -12.91 5.07 5.13
CA ALA A 215 -12.34 6.42 5.14
C ALA A 215 -10.82 6.40 5.35
N THR A 216 -10.34 5.52 6.25
CA THR A 216 -8.90 5.31 6.48
C THR A 216 -8.21 4.78 5.21
N TYR A 217 -8.81 3.80 4.54
CA TYR A 217 -8.31 3.31 3.25
C TYR A 217 -8.27 4.41 2.19
N ALA A 218 -9.35 5.18 2.02
CA ALA A 218 -9.40 6.26 1.04
C ALA A 218 -8.33 7.34 1.30
N SER A 219 -8.11 7.70 2.56
CA SER A 219 -7.03 8.62 2.96
C SER A 219 -5.64 8.09 2.60
N ARG A 220 -5.40 6.79 2.82
CA ARG A 220 -4.12 6.14 2.45
C ARG A 220 -3.91 6.08 0.93
N VAL A 221 -4.95 5.79 0.15
CA VAL A 221 -4.88 5.82 -1.32
C VAL A 221 -4.58 7.23 -1.83
N ALA A 222 -5.23 8.25 -1.26
CA ALA A 222 -4.97 9.64 -1.63
C ALA A 222 -3.53 10.08 -1.28
N ALA A 223 -2.98 9.59 -0.18
CA ALA A 223 -1.60 9.84 0.22
C ALA A 223 -0.56 9.07 -0.62
N ALA A 224 -0.95 7.93 -1.21
CA ALA A 224 -0.10 7.14 -2.11
C ALA A 224 -0.01 7.82 -3.49
N ASN A 225 0.87 8.83 -3.59
CA ASN A 225 1.11 9.60 -4.81
C ASN A 225 2.57 9.49 -5.25
N SER A 226 2.83 9.21 -6.53
CA SER A 226 4.19 9.12 -7.08
C SER A 226 4.77 10.45 -7.55
N ALA A 227 3.99 11.53 -7.65
CA ALA A 227 4.44 12.79 -8.26
C ALA A 227 5.66 13.42 -7.57
N ALA A 228 5.68 13.47 -6.24
CA ALA A 228 6.81 14.02 -5.49
C ALA A 228 8.08 13.16 -5.65
N CYS A 229 7.93 11.84 -5.70
CA CYS A 229 9.01 10.89 -5.94
C CYS A 229 9.60 11.06 -7.34
N ILE A 230 8.75 11.17 -8.37
CA ILE A 230 9.15 11.39 -9.77
C ILE A 230 9.85 12.74 -9.94
N ALA A 231 9.34 13.81 -9.30
CA ALA A 231 9.98 15.12 -9.32
C ALA A 231 11.41 15.06 -8.73
N THR A 232 11.57 14.36 -7.59
CA THR A 232 12.88 14.15 -6.95
C THR A 232 13.85 13.36 -7.84
N ALA A 233 13.35 12.33 -8.54
CA ALA A 233 14.14 11.58 -9.52
C ALA A 233 14.60 12.48 -10.69
N GLY A 234 13.74 13.38 -11.15
CA GLY A 234 14.07 14.38 -12.18
C GLY A 234 15.16 15.35 -11.74
N THR A 235 15.07 15.90 -10.53
CA THR A 235 16.12 16.76 -9.95
C THR A 235 17.44 16.01 -9.81
N SER A 236 17.40 14.75 -9.35
CA SER A 236 18.58 13.89 -9.20
C SER A 236 19.23 13.60 -10.56
N PHE A 237 18.44 13.32 -11.59
CA PHE A 237 18.91 13.15 -12.97
C PHE A 237 19.63 14.40 -13.49
N SER A 238 19.02 15.58 -13.38
CA SER A 238 19.62 16.84 -13.82
C SER A 238 20.93 17.15 -13.07
N THR A 239 20.97 16.89 -11.76
CA THR A 239 22.16 17.08 -10.92
C THR A 239 23.30 16.15 -11.34
N ARG A 240 23.00 14.87 -11.60
CA ARG A 240 23.98 13.88 -12.09
C ARG A 240 24.58 14.30 -13.44
N ASN A 241 23.76 14.73 -14.39
CA ASN A 241 24.22 15.19 -15.70
C ASN A 241 25.09 16.45 -15.62
N THR A 242 24.69 17.42 -14.79
CA THR A 242 25.47 18.65 -14.56
C THR A 242 26.83 18.32 -13.93
N THR A 243 26.84 17.44 -12.93
CA THR A 243 28.08 17.01 -12.26
C THR A 243 29.01 16.28 -13.24
N ALA A 244 28.47 15.37 -14.06
CA ALA A 244 29.24 14.68 -15.08
C ALA A 244 29.87 15.64 -16.09
N ASN A 245 29.13 16.67 -16.53
CA ASN A 245 29.65 17.69 -17.44
C ASN A 245 30.77 18.52 -16.78
N ASN A 246 30.59 18.93 -15.53
CA ASN A 246 31.63 19.66 -14.79
C ASN A 246 32.91 18.83 -14.62
N LEU A 247 32.77 17.53 -14.32
CA LEU A 247 33.91 16.61 -14.23
C LEU A 247 34.61 16.43 -15.58
N LEU A 248 33.86 16.34 -16.68
CA LEU A 248 34.44 16.32 -18.03
C LEU A 248 35.26 17.57 -18.30
N GLN A 249 34.70 18.76 -18.07
CA GLN A 249 35.40 20.03 -18.34
C GLN A 249 36.67 20.19 -17.48
N ALA A 250 36.58 19.84 -16.20
CA ALA A 250 37.73 19.83 -15.30
C ALA A 250 38.81 18.85 -15.77
N GLY A 251 38.41 17.64 -16.17
CA GLY A 251 39.32 16.62 -16.71
C GLY A 251 40.01 17.05 -18.00
N LEU A 252 39.27 17.65 -18.94
CA LEU A 252 39.82 18.16 -20.20
C LEU A 252 40.80 19.30 -19.98
N THR A 253 40.50 20.21 -19.04
CA THR A 253 41.40 21.31 -18.68
C THR A 253 42.68 20.80 -18.01
N ALA A 254 42.55 19.86 -17.07
CA ALA A 254 43.70 19.23 -16.44
C ALA A 254 44.57 18.48 -17.47
N LEU A 255 43.94 17.72 -18.37
CA LEU A 255 44.64 17.00 -19.44
C LEU A 255 45.36 17.93 -20.41
N ALA A 256 44.75 19.07 -20.77
CA ALA A 256 45.38 20.08 -21.62
C ALA A 256 46.61 20.70 -20.97
N SER A 257 46.61 20.89 -19.64
CA SER A 257 47.76 21.48 -18.91
C SER A 257 49.02 20.61 -18.93
N VAL A 258 48.88 19.29 -19.13
CA VAL A 258 49.99 18.33 -19.16
C VAL A 258 50.27 17.78 -20.57
N LYS A 259 49.63 18.35 -21.60
CA LYS A 259 49.68 17.86 -22.98
C LYS A 259 51.12 17.74 -23.52
N ASP A 260 51.94 18.75 -23.28
CA ASP A 260 53.32 18.78 -23.79
C ASP A 260 54.18 17.66 -23.19
N THR A 261 53.90 17.26 -21.95
CA THR A 261 54.60 16.15 -21.29
C THR A 261 54.09 14.78 -21.75
N LEU A 262 52.78 14.66 -22.00
CA LEU A 262 52.16 13.41 -22.46
C LEU A 262 52.49 13.07 -23.92
N GLY A 263 52.66 14.11 -24.75
CA GLY A 263 52.67 13.98 -26.20
C GLY A 263 51.26 13.81 -26.79
N GLU A 264 51.13 14.11 -28.07
CA GLU A 264 49.83 14.18 -28.76
C GLU A 264 49.08 12.83 -28.77
N ALA A 265 49.80 11.71 -28.95
CA ALA A 265 49.21 10.38 -28.98
C ALA A 265 48.49 10.05 -27.66
N ASN A 266 49.18 10.18 -26.52
CA ASN A 266 48.59 9.90 -25.20
C ASN A 266 47.51 10.91 -24.82
N TYR A 267 47.69 12.17 -25.20
CA TYR A 267 46.66 13.20 -25.02
C TYR A 267 45.34 12.81 -25.71
N ASN A 268 45.39 12.37 -26.97
CA ASN A 268 44.20 11.97 -27.72
C ASN A 268 43.53 10.72 -27.11
N LEU A 269 44.32 9.73 -26.68
CA LEU A 269 43.81 8.52 -26.01
C LEU A 269 43.08 8.86 -24.71
N LEU A 270 43.68 9.69 -23.85
CA LEU A 270 43.08 10.10 -22.58
C LEU A 270 41.87 11.01 -22.78
N THR A 271 41.86 11.83 -23.84
CA THR A 271 40.68 12.65 -24.21
C THR A 271 39.49 11.75 -24.54
N VAL A 272 39.70 10.70 -25.34
CA VAL A 272 38.65 9.70 -25.63
C VAL A 272 38.16 9.02 -24.35
N LEU A 273 39.07 8.64 -23.45
CA LEU A 273 38.68 8.02 -22.17
C LEU A 273 37.73 8.90 -21.36
N LEU A 274 38.03 10.21 -21.26
CA LEU A 274 37.17 11.18 -20.57
C LEU A 274 35.79 11.29 -21.24
N TYR A 275 35.75 11.37 -22.58
CA TYR A 275 34.47 11.42 -23.30
C TYR A 275 33.66 10.13 -23.17
N VAL A 276 34.29 8.96 -23.27
CA VAL A 276 33.61 7.66 -23.11
C VAL A 276 33.04 7.53 -21.69
N ASN A 277 33.81 7.89 -20.66
CA ASN A 277 33.33 7.88 -19.28
C ASN A 277 32.15 8.83 -19.08
N PHE A 278 32.22 10.03 -19.66
CA PHE A 278 31.13 11.00 -19.63
C PHE A 278 29.86 10.45 -20.30
N VAL A 279 29.96 9.93 -21.53
CA VAL A 279 28.81 9.34 -22.25
C VAL A 279 28.19 8.21 -21.45
N GLN A 280 29.00 7.29 -20.93
CA GLN A 280 28.50 6.18 -20.11
C GLN A 280 27.82 6.69 -18.82
N THR A 281 28.34 7.75 -18.20
CA THR A 281 27.70 8.35 -17.03
C THR A 281 26.32 8.94 -17.36
N ILE A 282 26.17 9.61 -18.51
CA ILE A 282 24.89 10.16 -18.97
C ILE A 282 23.90 9.03 -19.33
N GLU A 283 24.34 8.01 -20.08
CA GLU A 283 23.50 6.85 -20.44
C GLU A 283 23.00 6.11 -19.18
N LEU A 284 23.90 5.82 -18.23
CA LEU A 284 23.53 5.19 -16.95
C LEU A 284 22.61 6.08 -16.11
N SER A 285 22.81 7.40 -16.12
CA SER A 285 21.93 8.34 -15.42
C SER A 285 20.51 8.33 -16.00
N GLY A 286 20.37 8.25 -17.33
CA GLY A 286 19.08 8.11 -18.00
C GLY A 286 18.39 6.78 -17.67
N ASN A 287 19.13 5.68 -17.70
CA ASN A 287 18.62 4.36 -17.31
C ASN A 287 18.18 4.33 -15.84
N LEU A 288 18.97 4.94 -14.95
CA LEU A 288 18.63 5.06 -13.54
C LEU A 288 17.37 5.91 -13.34
N TYR A 289 17.23 7.03 -14.04
CA TYR A 289 16.03 7.87 -13.97
C TYR A 289 14.78 7.09 -14.37
N ALA A 290 14.82 6.35 -15.48
CA ALA A 290 13.70 5.51 -15.90
C ALA A 290 13.36 4.44 -14.84
N ALA A 291 14.37 3.81 -14.24
CA ALA A 291 14.18 2.84 -13.16
C ALA A 291 13.63 3.48 -11.86
N GLU A 292 14.08 4.69 -11.49
CA GLU A 292 13.59 5.46 -10.34
C GLU A 292 12.12 5.85 -10.53
N VAL A 293 11.72 6.32 -11.72
CA VAL A 293 10.31 6.63 -12.05
C VAL A 293 9.45 5.37 -11.94
N ASN A 294 9.91 4.24 -12.47
CA ASN A 294 9.18 2.97 -12.34
C ASN A 294 9.09 2.53 -10.87
N ALA A 295 10.16 2.68 -10.09
CA ALA A 295 10.18 2.35 -8.66
C ALA A 295 9.19 3.23 -7.86
N CYS A 296 9.07 4.52 -8.19
CA CYS A 296 8.06 5.41 -7.60
C CYS A 296 6.64 4.88 -7.84
N ASN A 297 6.33 4.47 -9.08
CA ASN A 297 5.01 3.94 -9.42
C ASN A 297 4.74 2.59 -8.72
N LEU A 298 5.71 1.67 -8.73
CA LEU A 298 5.59 0.39 -8.03
C LEU A 298 5.43 0.56 -6.52
N THR A 299 6.09 1.55 -5.92
CA THR A 299 5.92 1.89 -4.51
C THR A 299 4.49 2.33 -4.22
N THR A 300 3.92 3.20 -5.07
CA THR A 300 2.52 3.60 -4.97
C THR A 300 1.57 2.40 -5.09
N THR A 301 1.75 1.55 -6.10
CA THR A 301 0.93 0.33 -6.29
C THR A 301 1.03 -0.60 -5.10
N ALA A 302 2.23 -0.87 -4.59
CA ALA A 302 2.45 -1.71 -3.41
C ALA A 302 1.82 -1.12 -2.15
N THR A 303 1.86 0.21 -1.99
CA THR A 303 1.26 0.91 -0.84
C THR A 303 -0.27 0.80 -0.88
N ILE A 304 -0.88 0.96 -2.06
CA ILE A 304 -2.32 0.78 -2.26
C ILE A 304 -2.73 -0.67 -1.99
N ALA A 305 -1.96 -1.64 -2.50
CA ALA A 305 -2.23 -3.07 -2.28
C ALA A 305 -2.15 -3.44 -0.79
N ALA A 306 -1.13 -2.96 -0.07
CA ALA A 306 -1.01 -3.17 1.37
C ALA A 306 -2.19 -2.53 2.14
N ALA A 307 -2.60 -1.32 1.75
CA ALA A 307 -3.76 -0.65 2.35
C ALA A 307 -5.07 -1.40 2.09
N ALA A 308 -5.25 -1.96 0.89
CA ALA A 308 -6.42 -2.78 0.55
C ALA A 308 -6.45 -4.07 1.38
N SER A 309 -5.32 -4.76 1.52
CA SER A 309 -5.23 -5.97 2.35
C SER A 309 -5.57 -5.71 3.82
N ALA A 310 -5.11 -4.59 4.39
CA ALA A 310 -5.47 -4.17 5.74
C ALA A 310 -6.98 -3.90 5.86
N ARG A 311 -7.56 -3.13 4.91
CA ARG A 311 -9.00 -2.85 4.85
C ARG A 311 -9.82 -4.14 4.82
N ASP A 312 -9.47 -5.07 3.94
CA ASP A 312 -10.24 -6.31 3.75
C ASP A 312 -10.17 -7.20 4.99
N THR A 313 -9.02 -7.22 5.67
CA THR A 313 -8.86 -7.89 6.98
C THR A 313 -9.77 -7.27 8.04
N ASP A 314 -9.80 -5.94 8.13
CA ASP A 314 -10.63 -5.23 9.11
C ASP A 314 -12.13 -5.43 8.84
N LEU A 315 -12.56 -5.35 7.57
CA LEU A 315 -13.96 -5.59 7.18
C LEU A 315 -14.40 -7.04 7.47
N ALA A 316 -13.52 -8.01 7.25
CA ALA A 316 -13.79 -9.41 7.60
C ALA A 316 -13.91 -9.61 9.12
N ALA A 317 -13.09 -8.92 9.91
CA ALA A 317 -13.18 -8.93 11.37
C ALA A 317 -14.50 -8.31 11.87
N ILE A 318 -14.93 -7.17 11.29
CA ILE A 318 -16.22 -6.54 11.60
C ILE A 318 -17.37 -7.50 11.28
N ALA A 319 -17.37 -8.11 10.09
CA ALA A 319 -18.41 -9.05 9.68
C ALA A 319 -18.50 -10.26 10.62
N THR A 320 -17.34 -10.81 11.03
CA THR A 320 -17.28 -11.94 11.98
C THR A 320 -17.82 -11.55 13.35
N ALA A 321 -17.43 -10.39 13.87
CA ALA A 321 -17.89 -9.87 15.15
C ALA A 321 -19.41 -9.58 15.14
N TYR A 322 -19.91 -9.03 14.04
CA TYR A 322 -21.33 -8.77 13.83
C TYR A 322 -22.14 -10.08 13.84
N ASN A 323 -21.74 -11.07 13.02
CA ASN A 323 -22.45 -12.34 12.94
C ASN A 323 -22.49 -13.07 14.29
N THR A 324 -21.35 -13.09 15.01
CA THR A 324 -21.28 -13.66 16.36
C THR A 324 -22.24 -12.96 17.32
N THR A 325 -22.30 -11.63 17.28
CA THR A 325 -23.19 -10.82 18.13
C THR A 325 -24.66 -11.11 17.81
N ILE A 326 -25.05 -11.14 16.53
CA ILE A 326 -26.41 -11.45 16.10
C ILE A 326 -26.83 -12.86 16.51
N THR A 327 -25.97 -13.87 16.35
CA THR A 327 -26.27 -15.23 16.80
C THR A 327 -26.54 -15.31 18.30
N ASN A 328 -25.73 -14.62 19.13
CA ASN A 328 -25.95 -14.57 20.58
C ASN A 328 -27.27 -13.85 20.94
N MET A 329 -27.61 -12.78 20.21
CA MET A 329 -28.89 -12.10 20.38
C MET A 329 -30.08 -12.97 19.97
N GLN A 330 -29.95 -13.76 18.90
CA GLN A 330 -31.00 -14.70 18.48
C GLN A 330 -31.22 -15.80 19.53
N ALA A 331 -30.14 -16.34 20.12
CA ALA A 331 -30.27 -17.29 21.23
C ALA A 331 -31.01 -16.66 22.44
N THR A 332 -30.75 -15.38 22.73
CA THR A 332 -31.45 -14.61 23.78
C THR A 332 -32.93 -14.40 23.46
N LEU A 333 -33.26 -14.14 22.19
CA LEU A 333 -34.63 -14.04 21.71
C LEU A 333 -35.36 -15.37 21.86
N THR A 334 -34.76 -16.48 21.43
CA THR A 334 -35.34 -17.83 21.59
C THR A 334 -35.62 -18.16 23.06
N ALA A 335 -34.67 -17.87 23.96
CA ALA A 335 -34.89 -18.06 25.41
C ALA A 335 -36.02 -17.17 25.96
N SER A 336 -36.21 -15.97 25.40
CA SER A 336 -37.28 -15.06 25.77
C SER A 336 -38.64 -15.52 25.26
N PHE A 337 -38.71 -16.08 24.04
CA PHE A 337 -39.92 -16.74 23.53
C PHE A 337 -40.31 -17.95 24.38
N GLN A 338 -39.34 -18.75 24.84
CA GLN A 338 -39.63 -19.84 25.77
C GLN A 338 -40.24 -19.31 27.08
N THR A 339 -39.70 -18.21 27.62
CA THR A 339 -40.28 -17.55 28.82
C THR A 339 -41.74 -17.14 28.57
N CYS A 340 -42.04 -16.56 27.41
CA CYS A 340 -43.41 -16.19 27.05
C CYS A 340 -44.34 -17.40 26.91
N HIS A 341 -43.85 -18.49 26.31
CA HIS A 341 -44.61 -19.73 26.17
C HIS A 341 -44.97 -20.31 27.54
N ASP A 342 -44.03 -20.32 28.48
CA ASP A 342 -44.23 -20.88 29.82
C ASP A 342 -45.16 -20.01 30.68
N GLN A 343 -45.26 -18.71 30.41
CA GLN A 343 -46.26 -17.81 31.02
C GLN A 343 -47.69 -18.03 30.48
N GLY A 344 -47.86 -18.59 29.28
CA GLY A 344 -49.16 -18.83 28.65
C GLY A 344 -49.82 -20.17 29.00
N GLN A 345 -49.16 -21.05 29.77
CA GLN A 345 -49.68 -22.37 30.19
C GLN A 345 -50.11 -22.44 31.67
N GLY A 346 -50.13 -21.30 32.38
CA GLY A 346 -50.57 -21.20 33.77
C GLY A 346 -52.07 -20.96 33.94
#